data_AF-A0A9N9PDW9-F1
#
_entry.id   AF-A0A9N9PDW9-F1
#
_cell.length_a   1.000
_cell.length_b   1.000
_cell.length_c   1.000
_cell.angle_alpha   90.00
_cell.angle_beta   90.00
_cell.angle_gamma   90.00
#
_symmetry.space_group_name_H-M   'P 1'
#
loop_
_entity.id
_entity.type
_entity.pdbx_description
1 polymer ?
#
loop_
_entity_poly.entity_id
_entity_poly.type
_entity_poly.pdbx_seq_one_letter_code
_entity_poly.pdbx_strand_id
1 'polypeptide(L)'
;RKILLLVDNATSHAIDNSEEYPNICLHFLPANTTAHLQPMDADIINAFKAHYKCLYIHQVINDFDEGVKEPEKINVLQAMRLVKSTWDEIKVELAANEDLAIQEVHISEIVTAQ
;
A
#
# COMPACT_ATOMS: atom_id res chain seq x y z
N ARG A 1 -12.97 11.77 18.39
CA ARG A 1 -11.70 11.83 17.65
C ARG A 1 -12.01 12.26 16.23
N LYS A 2 -11.39 13.33 15.72
CA LYS A 2 -11.52 13.71 14.30
C LYS A 2 -10.44 12.98 13.50
N ILE A 3 -10.78 12.49 12.32
CA ILE A 3 -9.90 11.74 11.42
C ILE A 3 -9.84 12.50 10.10
N LEU A 4 -8.64 12.73 9.60
CA LEU A 4 -8.39 13.26 8.26
C LEU A 4 -8.01 12.09 7.35
N LEU A 5 -8.72 11.93 6.23
CA LEU A 5 -8.40 10.95 5.20
C LEU A 5 -7.94 11.67 3.94
N LEU A 6 -6.71 11.42 3.53
CA LEU A 6 -6.16 11.91 2.27
C LEU A 6 -6.40 10.84 1.19
N VAL A 7 -7.10 11.20 0.12
CA VAL A 7 -7.42 10.26 -0.98
C VAL A 7 -7.06 10.86 -2.34
N ASP A 8 -6.91 9.99 -3.33
CA ASP A 8 -6.77 10.41 -4.73
C ASP A 8 -8.12 10.85 -5.31
N ASN A 9 -8.12 11.31 -6.57
CA ASN A 9 -9.33 11.76 -7.25
C ASN A 9 -10.13 10.63 -7.93
N ALA A 10 -10.00 9.38 -7.48
CA ALA A 10 -10.80 8.29 -8.05
C ALA A 10 -12.31 8.55 -7.84
N THR A 11 -13.11 8.33 -8.89
CA THR A 11 -14.55 8.59 -8.85
C THR A 11 -15.29 7.74 -7.81
N SER A 12 -14.73 6.58 -7.45
CA SER A 12 -15.22 5.73 -6.36
C SER A 12 -15.11 6.38 -4.97
N HIS A 13 -14.37 7.48 -4.83
CA HIS A 13 -14.26 8.25 -3.59
C HIS A 13 -15.24 9.42 -3.51
N ALA A 14 -16.08 9.63 -4.53
CA ALA A 14 -17.17 10.59 -4.42
C ALA A 14 -18.13 10.13 -3.31
N ILE A 15 -18.22 10.90 -2.22
CA ILE A 15 -19.12 10.63 -1.10
C ILE A 15 -20.36 11.49 -1.27
N ASP A 16 -21.52 10.85 -1.43
CA ASP A 16 -22.82 11.55 -1.50
C ASP A 16 -23.37 11.93 -0.11
N ASN A 17 -22.85 11.35 0.98
CA ASN A 17 -23.40 11.46 2.34
C ASN A 17 -22.37 11.93 3.40
N SER A 18 -21.66 13.03 3.15
CA SER A 18 -20.64 13.54 4.09
C SER A 18 -21.19 13.91 5.48
N GLU A 19 -22.48 14.24 5.57
CA GLU A 19 -23.18 14.56 6.82
C GLU A 19 -23.32 13.35 7.77
N GLU A 20 -23.23 12.12 7.24
CA GLU A 20 -23.36 10.87 8.02
C GLU A 20 -22.09 10.58 8.84
N TYR A 21 -20.95 11.20 8.50
CA TYR A 21 -19.64 10.97 9.12
C TYR A 21 -19.00 12.28 9.63
N PRO A 22 -19.60 12.96 10.64
CA PRO A 22 -19.16 14.28 11.09
C PRO A 22 -17.73 14.31 11.69
N ASN A 23 -17.18 13.14 11.97
CA ASN A 23 -15.84 12.99 12.55
C ASN A 23 -14.77 12.64 11.50
N ILE A 24 -15.15 12.42 10.24
CA ILE A 24 -14.25 12.09 9.13
C ILE A 24 -14.22 13.28 8.18
N CYS A 25 -13.04 13.84 7.97
CA CYS A 25 -12.79 14.86 6.97
C CYS A 25 -12.01 14.22 5.83
N LEU A 26 -12.55 14.28 4.62
CA LEU A 26 -11.92 13.71 3.43
C LEU A 26 -11.32 14.85 2.61
N HIS A 27 -10.03 14.74 2.30
CA HIS A 27 -9.30 15.70 1.49
C HIS A 27 -8.75 15.01 0.26
N PHE A 28 -9.06 15.58 -0.90
CA PHE A 28 -8.61 15.10 -2.20
C PHE A 28 -7.26 15.72 -2.55
N LEU A 29 -6.32 14.90 -2.98
CA LEU A 29 -5.03 15.38 -3.44
C LEU A 29 -5.15 16.06 -4.82
N PRO A 30 -4.29 17.04 -5.14
CA PRO A 30 -4.28 17.64 -6.46
C PRO A 30 -4.07 16.60 -7.57
N ALA A 31 -4.69 16.81 -8.73
CA ALA A 31 -4.52 15.91 -9.87
C ALA A 31 -3.03 15.73 -10.23
N ASN A 32 -2.65 14.51 -10.62
CA ASN A 32 -1.28 14.13 -11.00
C ASN A 32 -0.21 14.25 -9.88
N THR A 33 -0.61 14.37 -8.61
CA THR A 33 0.34 14.43 -7.49
C THR A 33 0.40 13.13 -6.67
N THR A 34 -0.43 12.14 -6.99
CA THR A 34 -0.57 10.90 -6.20
C THR A 34 0.76 10.18 -5.98
N ALA A 35 1.59 10.04 -7.04
CA ALA A 35 2.90 9.39 -6.94
C ALA A 35 3.90 10.12 -6.03
N HIS A 36 3.71 11.42 -5.79
CA HIS A 36 4.60 12.23 -4.96
C HIS A 36 4.04 12.47 -3.55
N LEU A 37 2.73 12.60 -3.42
CA LEU A 37 2.07 12.98 -2.16
C LEU A 37 1.42 11.81 -1.44
N GLN A 38 1.15 10.68 -2.12
CA GLN A 38 0.66 9.48 -1.44
C GLN A 38 1.81 8.58 -1.05
N PRO A 39 2.08 8.41 0.26
CA PRO A 39 3.11 7.50 0.75
C PRO A 39 2.92 6.07 0.23
N MET A 40 1.66 5.70 -0.02
CA MET A 40 1.31 4.40 -0.56
C MET A 40 1.91 4.17 -1.97
N ASP A 41 1.76 5.15 -2.86
CA ASP A 41 2.29 5.07 -4.23
C ASP A 41 3.80 5.32 -4.28
N ALA A 42 4.31 6.22 -3.46
CA ALA A 42 5.71 6.61 -3.45
C ALA A 42 6.64 5.44 -3.07
N ASP A 43 6.32 4.72 -1.99
CA ASP A 43 7.26 3.74 -1.41
C ASP A 43 6.62 2.40 -1.09
N ILE A 44 5.45 2.39 -0.45
CA ILE A 44 4.86 1.15 0.11
C ILE A 44 4.52 0.16 -1.01
N ILE A 45 3.89 0.60 -2.09
CA ILE A 45 3.53 -0.28 -3.23
C ILE A 45 4.79 -0.85 -3.89
N ASN A 46 5.86 -0.06 -3.99
CA ASN A 46 7.10 -0.51 -4.60
C ASN A 46 7.76 -1.60 -3.74
N ALA A 47 7.92 -1.34 -2.44
CA ALA A 47 8.44 -2.32 -1.47
C ALA A 47 7.57 -3.60 -1.47
N PHE A 48 6.25 -3.45 -1.46
CA PHE A 48 5.32 -4.57 -1.50
C PHE A 48 5.49 -5.43 -2.75
N LYS A 49 5.58 -4.82 -3.94
CA LYS A 49 5.79 -5.55 -5.18
C LYS A 49 7.13 -6.29 -5.20
N ALA A 50 8.18 -5.72 -4.61
CA ALA A 50 9.50 -6.36 -4.53
C ALA A 50 9.45 -7.60 -3.62
N HIS A 51 8.94 -7.46 -2.39
CA HIS A 51 8.81 -8.56 -1.43
C HIS A 51 7.88 -9.67 -1.93
N TYR A 52 6.72 -9.31 -2.48
CA TYR A 52 5.79 -10.28 -3.06
C TYR A 52 6.45 -11.12 -4.17
N LYS A 53 7.19 -10.47 -5.08
CA LYS A 53 7.90 -11.17 -6.15
C LYS A 53 9.00 -12.08 -5.60
N CYS A 54 9.75 -11.63 -4.60
CA CYS A 54 10.79 -12.44 -3.96
C CYS A 54 10.20 -13.73 -3.37
N LEU A 55 9.12 -13.62 -2.58
CA LEU A 55 8.43 -14.75 -1.99
C LEU A 55 7.86 -15.70 -3.06
N TYR A 56 7.25 -15.15 -4.10
CA TYR A 56 6.73 -15.96 -5.20
C TYR A 56 7.85 -16.73 -5.93
N ILE A 57 8.98 -16.09 -6.22
CA ILE A 57 10.12 -16.74 -6.88
C ILE A 57 10.70 -17.84 -5.98
N HIS A 58 10.85 -17.60 -4.67
CA HIS A 58 11.30 -18.63 -3.74
C HIS A 58 10.37 -19.83 -3.72
N GLN A 59 9.05 -19.62 -3.76
CA GLN A 59 8.10 -20.73 -3.85
C GLN A 59 8.29 -21.54 -5.14
N VAL A 60 8.46 -20.86 -6.29
CA VAL A 60 8.69 -21.53 -7.58
C VAL A 60 10.01 -22.33 -7.59
N ILE A 61 11.06 -21.80 -6.97
CA ILE A 61 12.34 -22.51 -6.81
C ILE A 61 12.16 -23.75 -5.94
N ASN A 62 11.45 -23.64 -4.81
CA ASN A 62 11.18 -24.78 -3.93
C ASN A 62 10.37 -25.87 -4.66
N ASP A 63 9.34 -25.49 -5.42
CA ASP A 63 8.56 -26.43 -6.23
C ASP A 63 9.48 -27.19 -7.22
N PHE A 64 10.41 -26.47 -7.86
CA PHE A 64 11.38 -27.07 -8.78
C PHE A 64 12.33 -28.05 -8.08
N ASP A 65 12.86 -27.67 -6.90
CA ASP A 65 13.75 -28.52 -6.09
C ASP A 65 13.02 -29.78 -5.57
N GLU A 66 11.71 -29.70 -5.34
CA GLU A 66 10.84 -30.83 -5.00
C GLU A 66 10.46 -31.70 -6.22
N GLY A 67 10.93 -31.33 -7.42
CA GLY A 67 10.73 -32.10 -8.65
C GLY A 67 9.43 -31.78 -9.40
N VAL A 68 8.76 -30.67 -9.06
CA VAL A 68 7.61 -30.17 -9.82
C VAL A 68 8.10 -29.60 -11.15
N LYS A 69 7.86 -30.33 -12.24
CA LYS A 69 8.32 -29.94 -13.59
C LYS A 69 7.60 -28.72 -14.16
N GLU A 70 6.33 -28.54 -13.77
CA GLU A 70 5.48 -27.43 -14.19
C GLU A 70 4.72 -26.92 -12.96
N PRO A 71 5.23 -25.88 -12.29
CA PRO A 71 4.53 -25.26 -11.17
C PRO A 71 3.14 -24.80 -11.64
N GLU A 72 2.11 -25.20 -10.91
CA GLU A 72 0.75 -24.74 -11.20
C GLU A 72 0.66 -23.22 -11.05
N LYS A 73 -0.25 -22.62 -11.81
CA LYS A 73 -0.56 -21.20 -11.61
C LYS A 73 -1.07 -20.99 -10.19
N ILE A 74 -0.50 -19.99 -9.53
CA ILE A 74 -0.97 -19.48 -8.26
C ILE A 74 -2.49 -19.22 -8.29
N ASN A 75 -3.21 -19.88 -7.40
CA ASN A 75 -4.64 -19.63 -7.18
C ASN A 75 -4.87 -18.47 -6.19
N VAL A 76 -6.12 -18.03 -6.05
CA VAL A 76 -6.48 -16.89 -5.20
C VAL A 76 -6.09 -17.11 -3.73
N LEU A 77 -6.23 -18.33 -3.20
CA LEU A 77 -5.86 -18.63 -1.81
C LEU A 77 -4.35 -18.50 -1.59
N GLN A 78 -3.54 -19.03 -2.51
CA GLN A 78 -2.08 -18.87 -2.47
C GLN A 78 -1.69 -17.39 -2.60
N ALA A 79 -2.33 -16.63 -3.50
CA ALA A 79 -2.09 -15.20 -3.64
C ALA A 79 -2.40 -14.44 -2.35
N MET A 80 -3.53 -14.72 -1.69
CA MET A 80 -3.88 -14.11 -0.41
C MET A 80 -2.87 -14.43 0.69
N ARG A 81 -2.33 -15.66 0.72
CA ARG A 81 -1.27 -16.05 1.65
C ARG A 81 0.02 -15.30 1.39
N LEU A 82 0.45 -15.18 0.13
CA LEU A 82 1.63 -14.39 -0.24
C LEU A 82 1.44 -12.92 0.13
N VAL A 83 0.27 -12.33 -0.15
CA VAL A 83 -0.06 -10.95 0.24
C VAL A 83 0.09 -10.76 1.76
N LYS A 84 -0.43 -11.71 2.55
CA LYS A 84 -0.30 -11.67 4.00
C LYS A 84 1.16 -11.72 4.44
N SER A 85 1.93 -12.69 3.95
CA SER A 85 3.36 -12.84 4.31
C SER A 85 4.16 -11.60 3.91
N THR A 86 3.94 -11.10 2.70
CA THR A 86 4.55 -9.87 2.18
C THR A 86 4.28 -8.69 3.11
N TRP A 87 3.04 -8.52 3.55
CA TRP A 87 2.66 -7.42 4.45
C TRP A 87 3.30 -7.54 5.83
N ASP A 88 3.39 -8.76 6.36
CA ASP A 88 4.01 -9.01 7.66
C ASP A 88 5.54 -8.77 7.60
N GLU A 89 6.21 -9.04 6.47
CA GLU A 89 7.63 -8.72 6.24
C GLU A 89 7.89 -7.21 6.13
N ILE A 90 7.07 -6.48 5.35
CA ILE A 90 7.20 -5.02 5.23
C ILE A 90 7.03 -4.33 6.57
N LYS A 91 6.10 -4.78 7.43
CA LYS A 91 5.94 -4.18 8.77
C LYS A 91 7.20 -4.30 9.61
N VAL A 92 7.89 -5.44 9.52
CA VAL A 92 9.14 -5.64 10.25
C VAL A 92 10.21 -4.66 9.73
N GLU A 93 10.28 -4.47 8.42
CA GLU A 93 11.20 -3.51 7.79
C GLU A 93 10.85 -2.06 8.15
N LEU A 94 9.57 -1.66 8.08
CA LEU A 94 9.09 -0.34 8.45
C LEU A 94 9.29 -0.05 9.94
N ALA A 95 9.15 -1.06 10.81
CA ALA A 95 9.40 -0.91 12.24
C ALA A 95 10.90 -0.82 12.57
N ALA A 96 11.78 -1.32 11.69
CA ALA A 96 13.23 -1.29 11.86
C ALA A 96 13.89 -0.04 11.25
N ASN A 97 13.26 0.58 10.26
CA ASN A 97 13.79 1.75 9.55
C ASN A 97 13.07 3.03 9.99
N GLU A 98 13.71 3.82 10.87
CA GLU A 98 13.20 5.15 11.27
C GLU A 98 13.06 6.10 10.07
N ASP A 99 13.84 5.92 9.00
CA ASP A 99 13.78 6.75 7.78
C ASP A 99 12.62 6.40 6.82
N LEU A 100 12.02 5.20 6.94
CA LEU A 100 10.80 4.81 6.21
C LEU A 100 9.53 5.09 7.02
N ALA A 101 9.67 5.48 8.29
CA ALA A 101 8.59 5.81 9.18
C ALA A 101 8.03 7.20 8.81
N ILE A 102 7.37 7.27 7.66
CA ILE A 102 6.52 8.38 7.22
C ILE A 102 7.34 9.65 6.98
N GLN A 103 7.28 10.16 5.74
CA GLN A 103 7.54 11.58 5.52
C GLN A 103 6.59 12.39 6.44
N GLU A 104 7.02 12.72 7.66
CA GLU A 104 6.35 13.70 8.54
C GLU A 104 6.45 15.13 7.96
N VAL A 105 7.03 15.29 6.77
CA VAL A 105 7.24 16.56 6.11
C VAL A 105 6.13 16.81 5.09
N HIS A 106 5.61 18.05 5.07
CA HIS A 106 4.68 18.63 4.10
C HIS A 106 3.14 18.55 4.34
N ILE A 107 2.58 17.79 5.31
CA ILE A 107 1.10 17.85 5.54
C ILE A 107 0.62 19.28 5.86
N SER A 108 1.38 20.02 6.67
CA SER A 108 1.05 21.41 7.00
C SER A 108 1.04 22.33 5.79
N GLU A 109 1.91 22.09 4.81
CA GLU A 109 2.02 22.93 3.63
C GLU A 109 0.93 22.60 2.60
N ILE A 110 0.61 21.32 2.42
CA ILE A 110 -0.49 20.83 1.57
C ILE A 110 -1.83 21.45 2.01
N VAL A 111 -2.07 21.58 3.32
CA VAL A 111 -3.30 22.18 3.86
C VAL A 111 -3.35 23.69 3.69
N THR A 112 -2.21 24.39 3.64
CA THR A 112 -2.15 25.87 3.45
C THR A 112 -2.08 26.32 1.98
N ALA A 113 -1.85 25.42 1.03
CA ALA A 113 -1.69 25.76 -0.39
C ALA A 113 -2.99 25.70 -1.23
N GLN A 114 -4.14 25.46 -0.60
CA GLN A 114 -5.49 25.49 -1.20
C GLN A 114 -6.38 26.49 -0.47
#